data_AF-A0A6N0HSK5-F1
#
_entry.id   AF-A0A6N0HSK5-F1
#
_cell.length_a   1.000
_cell.length_b   1.000
_cell.length_c   1.000
_cell.angle_alpha   90.00
_cell.angle_beta   90.00
_cell.angle_gamma   90.00
#
_symmetry.space_group_name_H-M   'P 1'
#
loop_
_entity.id
_entity.type
_entity.pdbx_description
1 polymer ?
#
loop_
_entity_poly.entity_id
_entity_poly.type
_entity_poly.pdbx_seq_one_letter_code
_entity_poly.pdbx_strand_id
1 'polypeptide(L)'
;MAGNLDFNQPGVASGAVVNLGTITAAEGGLVALVAPQVENSGTITARLGRVALAAGERFTIDLYGDQLINFAVDEQQLAQLFDAEGQPITARVDQSGLVEVAGGEALFMSAASGKGVLDQLINISGVVRADTVEQHGGRIVLLGRGGSVTVAGELSARGTQSGQSGGAIDVRGEHVFIAAESELDVSGSAGGGVMHLGGDYQGGDGYRATTTTVSEGSRLRADGTDRGDGGEVVVWADGVTDFSGSISARGGSESGNGGEVEVSGKQQLSFRGQVDAGAENGEAGTLLLDPTNFTVGLEEAAVINYVLRSGTSTTLQADIDIDVDAAIDGRGLYAGGGITLNAGNDINLNNYIVTNNGAVNLNASAGTVNVASGQGVYSGTAPIAVTTGAGLINAPFITANTLTLTSSGGSVTIDEAISASNGRGVAIFAKVCFGHPSPSKQQKLNATVYACGAPTVLRTLRNHLFAALHNSLSDSTPT
;
A
#
# COMPACT_ATOMS: atom_id res chain seq x y z
N MET A 1 -45.22 6.36 -7.26
CA MET A 1 -44.25 7.45 -7.55
C MET A 1 -43.02 6.78 -8.13
N ALA A 2 -42.38 7.35 -9.15
CA ALA A 2 -41.26 6.73 -9.87
C ALA A 2 -39.92 6.72 -9.10
N GLY A 3 -39.95 6.84 -7.76
CA GLY A 3 -38.78 6.72 -6.89
C GLY A 3 -37.73 7.84 -6.98
N ASN A 4 -37.77 8.67 -8.01
CA ASN A 4 -36.80 9.74 -8.23
C ASN A 4 -37.23 11.03 -7.50
N LEU A 5 -36.48 11.43 -6.47
CA LEU A 5 -36.65 12.71 -5.76
C LEU A 5 -35.52 13.65 -6.19
N ASP A 6 -35.88 14.62 -7.02
CA ASP A 6 -34.94 15.62 -7.53
C ASP A 6 -34.99 16.91 -6.69
N PHE A 7 -33.89 17.22 -6.00
CA PHE A 7 -33.74 18.43 -5.20
C PHE A 7 -32.77 19.39 -5.91
N ASN A 8 -33.21 19.84 -7.09
CA ASN A 8 -32.45 20.70 -7.99
C ASN A 8 -32.54 22.20 -7.66
N GLN A 9 -33.35 22.58 -6.67
CA GLN A 9 -33.41 23.97 -6.18
C GLN A 9 -32.31 24.18 -5.14
N PRO A 10 -31.43 25.18 -5.32
CA PRO A 10 -30.43 25.52 -4.31
C PRO A 10 -31.12 25.81 -2.97
N GLY A 11 -30.66 25.15 -1.91
CA GLY A 11 -31.09 25.45 -0.55
C GLY A 11 -30.72 26.88 -0.15
N VAL A 12 -31.29 27.36 0.96
CA VAL A 12 -30.78 28.58 1.61
C VAL A 12 -29.35 28.30 2.05
N ALA A 13 -28.41 29.18 1.71
CA ALA A 13 -26.98 29.04 1.98
C ALA A 13 -26.63 28.62 3.43
N SER A 14 -27.33 29.19 4.41
CA SER A 14 -27.16 28.92 5.84
C SER A 14 -28.04 27.76 6.36
N GLY A 15 -28.68 27.01 5.45
CA GLY A 15 -29.59 25.93 5.80
C GLY A 15 -28.82 24.78 6.45
N ALA A 16 -29.28 24.39 7.64
CA ALA A 16 -28.70 23.27 8.38
C ALA A 16 -29.76 22.23 8.71
N VAL A 17 -29.39 20.95 8.62
CA VAL A 17 -30.12 19.84 9.22
C VAL A 17 -29.31 19.34 10.40
N VAL A 18 -29.87 19.47 11.60
CA VAL A 18 -29.20 19.11 12.86
C VAL A 18 -30.00 18.01 13.56
N ASN A 19 -29.39 16.84 13.75
CA ASN A 19 -29.94 15.79 14.61
C ASN A 19 -29.29 15.82 15.99
N LEU A 20 -30.08 16.19 17.00
CA LEU A 20 -29.73 16.10 18.43
C LEU A 20 -30.42 14.92 19.13
N GLY A 21 -31.33 14.23 18.44
CA GLY A 21 -32.20 13.20 19.00
C GLY A 21 -31.86 11.80 18.50
N THR A 22 -32.88 10.93 18.45
CA THR A 22 -32.75 9.57 17.93
C THR A 22 -33.58 9.42 16.67
N ILE A 23 -32.94 8.97 15.58
CA ILE A 23 -33.58 8.58 14.34
C ILE A 23 -33.36 7.09 14.14
N THR A 24 -34.43 6.33 13.96
CA THR A 24 -34.34 4.88 13.70
C THR A 24 -35.15 4.55 12.47
N ALA A 25 -34.49 3.98 11.46
CA ALA A 25 -35.16 3.38 10.32
C ALA A 25 -35.57 1.93 10.63
N ALA A 26 -36.62 1.46 9.97
CA ALA A 26 -36.90 0.03 9.91
C ALA A 26 -35.73 -0.70 9.22
N GLU A 27 -35.64 -2.01 9.42
CA GLU A 27 -34.62 -2.86 8.78
C GLU A 27 -34.62 -2.69 7.25
N GLY A 28 -33.43 -2.53 6.66
CA GLY A 28 -33.28 -2.23 5.23
C GLY A 28 -33.70 -0.80 4.83
N GLY A 29 -34.13 0.04 5.78
CA GLY A 29 -34.58 1.39 5.53
C GLY A 29 -33.44 2.38 5.29
N LEU A 30 -33.80 3.57 4.81
CA LEU A 30 -32.89 4.68 4.54
C LEU A 30 -33.15 5.85 5.48
N VAL A 31 -32.09 6.43 6.03
CA VAL A 31 -32.09 7.79 6.57
C VAL A 31 -31.18 8.65 5.70
N ALA A 32 -31.72 9.73 5.12
CA ALA A 32 -30.93 10.69 4.36
C ALA A 32 -31.12 12.10 4.95
N LEU A 33 -30.05 12.72 5.43
CA LEU A 33 -30.04 14.12 5.85
C LEU A 33 -29.23 14.91 4.83
N VAL A 34 -29.89 15.86 4.15
CA VAL A 34 -29.28 16.63 3.06
C VAL A 34 -29.59 18.10 3.22
N ALA A 35 -28.55 18.91 3.32
CA ALA A 35 -28.59 20.37 3.44
C ALA A 35 -27.19 20.94 3.16
N PRO A 36 -27.03 22.26 2.97
CA PRO A 36 -25.70 22.87 2.90
C PRO A 36 -24.82 22.52 4.11
N GLN A 37 -25.41 22.44 5.30
CA GLN A 37 -24.76 21.96 6.52
C GLN A 37 -25.54 20.80 7.14
N VAL A 38 -24.86 19.73 7.49
CA VAL A 38 -25.44 18.58 8.17
C VAL A 38 -24.67 18.29 9.44
N GLU A 39 -25.36 18.33 10.57
CA GLU A 39 -24.79 17.98 11.87
C GLU A 39 -25.57 16.83 12.49
N ASN A 40 -24.85 15.85 13.03
CA ASN A 40 -25.42 14.88 13.94
C ASN A 40 -24.56 14.77 15.20
N SER A 41 -25.17 15.13 16.31
CA SER A 41 -24.70 14.91 17.67
C SER A 41 -25.59 13.93 18.45
N GLY A 42 -26.73 13.53 17.86
CA GLY A 42 -27.60 12.46 18.35
C GLY A 42 -27.23 11.07 17.82
N THR A 43 -28.24 10.20 17.71
CA THR A 43 -28.10 8.81 17.24
C THR A 43 -28.93 8.58 15.98
N ILE A 44 -28.35 7.90 14.99
CA ILE A 44 -29.04 7.40 13.81
C ILE A 44 -28.79 5.89 13.69
N THR A 45 -29.85 5.10 13.56
CA THR A 45 -29.76 3.64 13.41
C THR A 45 -30.53 3.14 12.18
N ALA A 46 -29.91 2.31 11.35
CA ALA A 46 -30.53 1.66 10.19
C ALA A 46 -29.91 0.27 9.92
N ARG A 47 -30.33 -0.76 10.67
CA ARG A 47 -29.86 -2.16 10.51
C ARG A 47 -30.14 -2.67 9.08
N LEU A 48 -29.13 -3.27 8.45
CA LEU A 48 -29.13 -3.73 7.05
C LEU A 48 -29.56 -2.64 6.04
N GLY A 49 -29.61 -1.39 6.50
CA GLY A 49 -30.13 -0.24 5.78
C GLY A 49 -29.01 0.71 5.38
N ARG A 50 -29.37 1.97 5.17
CA ARG A 50 -28.43 3.00 4.75
C ARG A 50 -28.62 4.29 5.53
N VAL A 51 -27.52 4.97 5.82
CA VAL A 51 -27.52 6.34 6.35
C VAL A 51 -26.68 7.20 5.41
N ALA A 52 -27.25 8.29 4.90
CA ALA A 52 -26.55 9.25 4.07
C ALA A 52 -26.59 10.65 4.72
N LEU A 53 -25.44 11.22 5.03
CA LEU A 53 -25.29 12.62 5.41
C LEU A 53 -24.57 13.36 4.29
N ALA A 54 -25.30 14.20 3.56
CA ALA A 54 -24.74 14.89 2.40
C ALA A 54 -24.85 16.41 2.55
N ALA A 55 -23.70 17.07 2.44
CA ALA A 55 -23.56 18.51 2.38
C ALA A 55 -23.27 18.97 0.95
N GLY A 56 -24.08 19.90 0.46
CA GLY A 56 -23.91 20.49 -0.86
C GLY A 56 -25.10 21.38 -1.27
N GLU A 57 -24.94 22.09 -2.38
CA GLU A 57 -25.91 23.09 -2.84
C GLU A 57 -27.06 22.50 -3.69
N ARG A 58 -26.78 21.44 -4.45
CA ARG A 58 -27.75 20.72 -5.28
C ARG A 58 -27.57 19.22 -5.11
N PHE A 59 -28.68 18.48 -5.07
CA PHE A 59 -28.63 17.05 -4.87
C PHE A 59 -29.74 16.33 -5.65
N THR A 60 -29.39 15.20 -6.25
CA THR A 60 -30.37 14.27 -6.82
C THR A 60 -30.29 12.98 -6.02
N ILE A 61 -31.41 12.59 -5.40
CA ILE A 61 -31.49 11.36 -4.61
C ILE A 61 -32.23 10.30 -5.43
N ASP A 62 -31.50 9.27 -5.83
CA ASP A 62 -32.10 8.07 -6.42
C ASP A 62 -32.32 6.99 -5.36
N LEU A 63 -33.51 7.00 -4.75
CA LEU A 63 -33.87 6.12 -3.64
C LEU A 63 -33.95 4.61 -3.97
N TYR A 64 -33.97 4.25 -5.26
CA TYR A 64 -34.27 2.87 -5.70
C TYR A 64 -33.34 2.35 -6.80
N GLY A 65 -32.50 3.20 -7.39
CA GLY A 65 -31.43 2.80 -8.29
C GLY A 65 -30.22 2.22 -7.54
N ASP A 66 -29.45 1.44 -8.29
CA ASP A 66 -28.13 0.91 -7.96
C ASP A 66 -27.04 1.99 -7.71
N GLN A 67 -27.43 3.28 -7.65
CA GLN A 67 -26.55 4.44 -7.64
C GLN A 67 -27.10 5.56 -6.72
N LEU A 68 -27.41 5.23 -5.46
CA LEU A 68 -27.98 6.17 -4.49
C LEU A 68 -27.01 7.35 -4.25
N ILE A 69 -27.38 8.48 -4.88
CA ILE A 69 -26.75 9.82 -4.97
C ILE A 69 -25.86 10.01 -6.21
N ASN A 70 -26.46 10.57 -7.27
CA ASN A 70 -25.72 11.14 -8.40
C ASN A 70 -25.46 12.64 -8.12
N PHE A 71 -24.18 12.99 -7.94
CA PHE A 71 -23.73 14.39 -8.02
C PHE A 71 -23.73 14.78 -9.49
N ALA A 72 -24.86 15.28 -9.99
CA ALA A 72 -24.84 16.05 -11.22
C ALA A 72 -24.22 17.42 -10.92
N VAL A 73 -22.89 17.51 -10.93
CA VAL A 73 -22.17 18.79 -10.88
C VAL A 73 -21.42 18.93 -12.20
N ASP A 74 -22.01 19.67 -13.14
CA ASP A 74 -21.28 20.22 -14.29
C ASP A 74 -20.20 21.18 -13.75
N GLU A 75 -18.93 20.82 -13.93
CA GLU A 75 -17.75 21.60 -13.54
C GLU A 75 -17.75 23.05 -14.08
N GLN A 76 -18.58 23.33 -15.10
CA GLN A 76 -18.68 24.62 -15.76
C GLN A 76 -19.72 25.58 -15.14
N GLN A 77 -20.44 25.18 -14.09
CA GLN A 77 -21.47 26.01 -13.45
C GLN A 77 -21.16 26.44 -12.01
N LEU A 78 -19.90 26.35 -11.58
CA LEU A 78 -19.47 26.83 -10.25
C LEU A 78 -19.28 28.36 -10.26
N ALA A 79 -20.41 29.09 -10.30
CA ALA A 79 -20.42 30.47 -9.83
C ALA A 79 -20.26 30.45 -8.31
N GLN A 80 -19.35 31.26 -7.78
CA GLN A 80 -19.17 31.48 -6.35
C GLN A 80 -20.52 31.78 -5.72
N LEU A 81 -21.05 30.88 -4.88
CA LEU A 81 -22.19 31.21 -4.06
C LEU A 81 -21.68 31.83 -2.77
N PHE A 82 -22.08 33.07 -2.58
CA PHE A 82 -21.98 33.76 -1.32
C PHE A 82 -23.34 33.69 -0.62
N ASP A 83 -23.37 33.66 0.71
CA ASP A 83 -24.59 33.90 1.48
C ASP A 83 -25.16 35.31 1.22
N ALA A 84 -26.28 35.65 1.85
CA ALA A 84 -26.92 36.95 1.68
C ALA A 84 -26.03 38.12 2.17
N GLU A 85 -24.97 37.81 2.91
CA GLU A 85 -24.00 38.70 3.52
C GLU A 85 -22.64 38.73 2.76
N GLY A 86 -22.52 38.00 1.65
CA GLY A 86 -21.31 38.00 0.83
C GLY A 86 -20.20 37.07 1.33
N GLN A 87 -20.48 36.13 2.24
CA GLN A 87 -19.52 35.13 2.73
C GLN A 87 -19.63 33.83 1.91
N PRO A 88 -18.51 33.18 1.57
CA PRO A 88 -18.53 31.90 0.86
C PRO A 88 -19.27 30.83 1.68
N ILE A 89 -20.05 29.98 0.99
CA ILE A 89 -20.83 28.92 1.63
C ILE A 89 -19.96 27.68 1.85
N THR A 90 -19.84 27.26 3.11
CA THR A 90 -19.16 26.01 3.50
C THR A 90 -20.13 24.83 3.43
N ALA A 91 -19.85 23.84 2.58
CA ALA A 91 -20.49 22.53 2.67
C ALA A 91 -19.83 21.72 3.78
N ARG A 92 -20.59 21.34 4.80
CA ARG A 92 -20.03 20.70 5.99
C ARG A 92 -20.89 19.56 6.50
N VAL A 93 -20.24 18.44 6.78
CA VAL A 93 -20.81 17.32 7.53
C VAL A 93 -20.05 17.15 8.83
N ASP A 94 -20.72 17.35 9.96
CA ASP A 94 -20.19 17.07 11.29
C ASP A 94 -20.88 15.86 11.91
N GLN A 95 -20.07 14.87 12.25
CA GLN A 95 -20.48 13.74 13.07
C GLN A 95 -19.76 13.73 14.40
N SER A 96 -20.49 14.06 15.45
CA SER A 96 -20.00 13.92 16.83
C SER A 96 -20.80 12.89 17.64
N GLY A 97 -21.95 12.46 17.12
CA GLY A 97 -22.81 11.47 17.74
C GLY A 97 -22.51 10.04 17.28
N LEU A 98 -23.58 9.23 17.15
CA LEU A 98 -23.52 7.84 16.71
C LEU A 98 -24.30 7.64 15.40
N VAL A 99 -23.68 6.98 14.44
CA VAL A 99 -24.36 6.35 13.29
C VAL A 99 -24.11 4.85 13.34
N GLU A 100 -25.18 4.06 13.35
CA GLU A 100 -25.11 2.60 13.36
C GLU A 100 -25.92 1.98 12.22
N VAL A 101 -25.23 1.33 11.29
CA VAL A 101 -25.77 0.71 10.06
C VAL A 101 -25.31 -0.73 9.95
N ALA A 102 -25.56 -1.54 10.98
CA ALA A 102 -25.06 -2.91 11.06
C ALA A 102 -25.41 -3.74 9.81
N GLY A 103 -24.40 -4.26 9.11
CA GLY A 103 -24.48 -4.95 7.81
C GLY A 103 -24.99 -4.10 6.63
N GLY A 104 -25.06 -2.78 6.81
CA GLY A 104 -25.53 -1.79 5.86
C GLY A 104 -24.45 -0.77 5.49
N GLU A 105 -24.86 0.42 5.04
CA GLU A 105 -23.93 1.44 4.51
C GLU A 105 -24.12 2.81 5.15
N ALA A 106 -23.02 3.46 5.55
CA ALA A 106 -23.00 4.85 5.97
C ALA A 106 -22.18 5.68 4.98
N LEU A 107 -22.84 6.66 4.35
CA LEU A 107 -22.26 7.53 3.34
C LEU A 107 -22.25 8.97 3.86
N PHE A 108 -21.07 9.56 3.99
CA PHE A 108 -20.88 10.95 4.36
C PHE A 108 -20.23 11.68 3.21
N MET A 109 -20.76 12.84 2.88
CA MET A 109 -20.37 13.47 1.63
C MET A 109 -20.43 14.97 1.73
N SER A 110 -19.39 15.61 1.21
CA SER A 110 -19.32 17.05 1.09
C SER A 110 -18.84 17.38 -0.32
N ALA A 111 -19.62 18.17 -1.03
CA ALA A 111 -19.25 18.74 -2.32
C ALA A 111 -19.79 20.16 -2.40
N ALA A 112 -18.90 21.14 -2.66
CA ALA A 112 -19.31 22.53 -2.87
C ALA A 112 -18.91 23.04 -4.25
N SER A 113 -19.66 24.03 -4.71
CA SER A 113 -19.44 24.73 -5.97
C SER A 113 -18.31 25.77 -5.83
N GLY A 114 -17.06 25.39 -6.03
CA GLY A 114 -15.96 26.35 -6.16
C GLY A 114 -14.61 25.84 -5.66
N LYS A 115 -13.53 26.54 -6.03
CA LYS A 115 -12.17 26.27 -5.53
C LYS A 115 -11.98 26.99 -4.19
N GLY A 116 -12.14 26.25 -3.10
CA GLY A 116 -11.86 26.67 -1.73
C GLY A 116 -11.67 25.45 -0.84
N VAL A 117 -10.41 25.09 -0.57
CA VAL A 117 -10.02 23.88 0.20
C VAL A 117 -10.57 23.88 1.64
N LEU A 118 -10.86 25.07 2.18
CA LEU A 118 -11.34 25.27 3.55
C LEU A 118 -12.86 25.17 3.69
N ASP A 119 -13.60 25.01 2.59
CA ASP A 119 -15.06 25.16 2.59
C ASP A 119 -15.82 23.85 2.47
N GLN A 120 -15.10 22.73 2.38
CA GLN A 120 -15.66 21.40 2.18
C GLN A 120 -15.06 20.47 3.22
N LEU A 121 -15.84 20.17 4.26
CA LEU A 121 -15.35 19.40 5.40
C LEU A 121 -16.28 18.26 5.75
N ILE A 122 -15.70 17.08 5.90
CA ILE A 122 -16.30 16.00 6.69
C ILE A 122 -15.47 15.89 7.96
N ASN A 123 -16.11 16.02 9.12
CA ASN A 123 -15.47 15.87 10.41
C ASN A 123 -16.17 14.78 11.21
N ILE A 124 -15.47 13.67 11.45
CA ILE A 124 -15.94 12.56 12.26
C ILE A 124 -15.19 12.57 13.60
N SER A 125 -15.82 13.10 14.63
CA SER A 125 -15.33 13.08 16.03
C SER A 125 -16.08 12.07 16.90
N GLY A 126 -17.23 11.59 16.44
CA GLY A 126 -18.05 10.56 17.08
C GLY A 126 -17.77 9.15 16.58
N VAL A 127 -18.81 8.33 16.56
CA VAL A 127 -18.74 6.91 16.16
C VAL A 127 -19.58 6.66 14.92
N VAL A 128 -18.99 6.00 13.93
CA VAL A 128 -19.70 5.43 12.78
C VAL A 128 -19.46 3.92 12.77
N ARG A 129 -20.53 3.14 12.88
CA ARG A 129 -20.47 1.68 12.99
C ARG A 129 -21.30 1.01 11.90
N ALA A 130 -20.63 0.22 11.08
CA ALA A 130 -21.17 -0.62 10.02
C ALA A 130 -20.70 -2.08 10.20
N ASP A 131 -20.69 -2.58 11.44
CA ASP A 131 -20.24 -3.95 11.73
C ASP A 131 -21.05 -4.99 10.96
N THR A 132 -20.39 -6.09 10.58
CA THR A 132 -20.96 -7.20 9.83
C THR A 132 -22.11 -7.85 10.61
N VAL A 133 -23.23 -8.08 9.93
CA VAL A 133 -24.38 -8.82 10.48
C VAL A 133 -24.64 -10.02 9.60
N GLU A 134 -24.73 -11.20 10.22
CA GLU A 134 -24.80 -12.48 9.51
C GLU A 134 -23.61 -12.62 8.55
N GLN A 135 -23.84 -12.52 7.24
CA GLN A 135 -22.81 -12.57 6.19
C GLN A 135 -22.78 -11.28 5.35
N HIS A 136 -23.45 -10.22 5.81
CA HIS A 136 -23.48 -8.91 5.16
C HIS A 136 -22.45 -8.00 5.82
N GLY A 137 -21.31 -7.81 5.16
CA GLY A 137 -20.29 -6.84 5.56
C GLY A 137 -20.82 -5.42 5.37
N GLY A 138 -20.70 -4.58 6.40
CA GLY A 138 -21.10 -3.19 6.27
C GLY A 138 -20.00 -2.32 5.65
N ARG A 139 -20.39 -1.12 5.23
CA ARG A 139 -19.50 -0.19 4.52
C ARG A 139 -19.63 1.22 5.07
N ILE A 140 -18.50 1.88 5.25
CA ILE A 140 -18.41 3.31 5.59
C ILE A 140 -17.70 4.02 4.45
N VAL A 141 -18.31 5.09 3.92
CA VAL A 141 -17.74 5.91 2.85
C VAL A 141 -17.76 7.37 3.27
N LEU A 142 -16.60 8.00 3.33
CA LEU A 142 -16.43 9.44 3.53
C LEU A 142 -15.90 10.06 2.24
N LEU A 143 -16.62 11.00 1.64
CA LEU A 143 -16.28 11.59 0.35
C LEU A 143 -16.33 13.12 0.38
N GLY A 144 -15.18 13.76 0.61
CA GLY A 144 -15.00 15.22 0.57
C GLY A 144 -14.39 15.68 -0.77
N ARG A 145 -15.17 15.67 -1.86
CA ARG A 145 -14.67 15.98 -3.22
C ARG A 145 -14.19 17.43 -3.34
N GLY A 146 -12.88 17.64 -3.41
CA GLY A 146 -12.24 18.97 -3.46
C GLY A 146 -11.97 19.59 -2.09
N GLY A 147 -12.23 18.83 -1.01
CA GLY A 147 -12.18 19.28 0.38
C GLY A 147 -11.38 18.39 1.31
N SER A 148 -11.49 18.66 2.61
CA SER A 148 -10.81 17.92 3.66
C SER A 148 -11.73 16.90 4.34
N VAL A 149 -11.21 15.71 4.63
CA VAL A 149 -11.87 14.74 5.51
C VAL A 149 -11.01 14.53 6.74
N THR A 150 -11.59 14.79 7.91
CA THR A 150 -10.96 14.59 9.22
C THR A 150 -11.68 13.48 9.99
N VAL A 151 -10.92 12.49 10.44
CA VAL A 151 -11.41 11.43 11.33
C VAL A 151 -10.63 11.51 12.64
N ALA A 152 -11.30 11.92 13.71
CA ALA A 152 -10.78 11.96 15.07
C ALA A 152 -11.46 10.95 16.01
N GLY A 153 -12.60 10.39 15.60
CA GLY A 153 -13.36 9.40 16.35
C GLY A 153 -13.13 7.96 15.88
N GLU A 154 -14.20 7.17 15.92
CA GLU A 154 -14.21 5.73 15.62
C GLU A 154 -14.96 5.44 14.31
N LEU A 155 -14.34 4.66 13.42
CA LEU A 155 -15.00 4.02 12.28
C LEU A 155 -14.86 2.50 12.44
N SER A 156 -15.98 1.80 12.60
CA SER A 156 -15.98 0.33 12.80
C SER A 156 -16.79 -0.35 11.71
N ALA A 157 -16.20 -1.30 11.00
CA ALA A 157 -16.90 -2.23 10.12
C ALA A 157 -16.41 -3.64 10.39
N ARG A 158 -16.49 -4.09 11.65
CA ARG A 158 -15.89 -5.34 12.11
C ARG A 158 -16.77 -6.56 11.87
N GLY A 159 -16.14 -7.70 11.65
CA GLY A 159 -16.75 -9.04 11.74
C GLY A 159 -16.59 -9.62 13.14
N THR A 160 -17.53 -9.38 14.04
CA THR A 160 -17.37 -9.69 15.48
C THR A 160 -17.73 -11.12 15.86
N GLN A 161 -18.55 -11.81 15.05
CA GLN A 161 -18.95 -13.20 15.32
C GLN A 161 -18.05 -14.18 14.58
N SER A 162 -17.99 -15.41 15.08
CA SER A 162 -17.24 -16.50 14.43
C SER A 162 -17.75 -16.74 13.01
N GLY A 163 -16.83 -16.82 12.04
CA GLY A 163 -17.16 -17.00 10.63
C GLY A 163 -17.52 -15.70 9.89
N GLN A 164 -17.29 -14.52 10.50
CA GLN A 164 -17.51 -13.23 9.85
C GLN A 164 -16.20 -12.59 9.44
N SER A 165 -16.18 -12.03 8.23
CA SER A 165 -15.14 -11.12 7.79
C SER A 165 -15.47 -9.68 8.16
N GLY A 166 -14.44 -8.84 8.22
CA GLY A 166 -14.61 -7.39 8.24
C GLY A 166 -15.30 -6.85 6.99
N GLY A 167 -15.90 -5.69 7.13
CA GLY A 167 -16.49 -4.88 6.07
C GLY A 167 -15.46 -3.94 5.42
N ALA A 168 -15.91 -2.76 5.00
CA ALA A 168 -15.05 -1.80 4.30
C ALA A 168 -15.16 -0.37 4.86
N ILE A 169 -14.03 0.32 4.89
CA ILE A 169 -13.92 1.75 5.20
C ILE A 169 -13.21 2.44 4.04
N ASP A 170 -13.83 3.48 3.49
CA ASP A 170 -13.29 4.27 2.40
C ASP A 170 -13.32 5.76 2.76
N VAL A 171 -12.17 6.42 2.80
CA VAL A 171 -12.01 7.82 3.17
C VAL A 171 -11.32 8.57 2.03
N ARG A 172 -12.07 9.41 1.33
CA ARG A 172 -11.59 10.19 0.18
C ARG A 172 -11.79 11.69 0.40
N GLY A 173 -10.76 12.46 0.12
CA GLY A 173 -10.79 13.92 0.10
C GLY A 173 -9.52 14.46 -0.56
N GLU A 174 -9.51 15.73 -0.95
CA GLU A 174 -8.27 16.39 -1.41
C GLU A 174 -7.19 16.31 -0.32
N HIS A 175 -7.62 16.49 0.93
CA HIS A 175 -6.80 16.28 2.12
C HIS A 175 -7.48 15.28 3.05
N VAL A 176 -6.78 14.22 3.44
CA VAL A 176 -7.25 13.25 4.43
C VAL A 176 -6.42 13.39 5.70
N PHE A 177 -7.07 13.59 6.84
CA PHE A 177 -6.43 13.71 8.14
C PHE A 177 -7.03 12.72 9.14
N ILE A 178 -6.23 11.76 9.57
CA ILE A 178 -6.56 10.80 10.61
C ILE A 178 -5.85 11.26 11.90
N ALA A 179 -6.63 11.69 12.87
CA ALA A 179 -6.11 12.33 14.07
C ALA A 179 -5.49 11.32 15.04
N ALA A 180 -4.74 11.83 16.01
CA ALA A 180 -4.24 11.00 17.10
C ALA A 180 -5.42 10.34 17.84
N GLU A 181 -5.21 9.12 18.33
CA GLU A 181 -6.19 8.31 19.08
C GLU A 181 -7.43 7.86 18.30
N SER A 182 -7.60 8.22 17.03
CA SER A 182 -8.69 7.67 16.19
C SER A 182 -8.54 6.15 16.02
N GLU A 183 -9.67 5.45 15.92
CA GLU A 183 -9.70 4.01 15.72
C GLU A 183 -10.52 3.66 14.47
N LEU A 184 -9.86 3.05 13.49
CA LEU A 184 -10.49 2.53 12.28
C LEU A 184 -10.31 1.01 12.30
N ASP A 185 -11.39 0.24 12.32
CA ASP A 185 -11.33 -1.21 12.53
C ASP A 185 -12.25 -1.95 11.54
N VAL A 186 -11.62 -2.74 10.67
CA VAL A 186 -12.25 -3.67 9.73
C VAL A 186 -11.82 -5.12 10.03
N SER A 187 -11.46 -5.45 11.26
CA SER A 187 -11.03 -6.82 11.63
C SER A 187 -12.20 -7.82 11.61
N GLY A 188 -11.89 -9.10 11.39
CA GLY A 188 -12.90 -10.18 11.40
C GLY A 188 -12.34 -11.56 11.73
N SER A 189 -13.19 -12.45 12.26
CA SER A 189 -12.78 -13.82 12.64
C SER A 189 -12.46 -14.74 11.47
N ALA A 190 -13.15 -14.57 10.34
CA ALA A 190 -12.90 -15.29 9.09
C ALA A 190 -12.01 -14.51 8.12
N GLY A 191 -11.65 -13.27 8.46
CA GLY A 191 -10.68 -12.45 7.74
C GLY A 191 -10.87 -10.97 7.99
N GLY A 192 -9.79 -10.20 7.89
CA GLY A 192 -9.86 -8.75 7.85
C GLY A 192 -10.61 -8.24 6.63
N GLY A 193 -11.14 -7.02 6.74
CA GLY A 193 -11.81 -6.28 5.69
C GLY A 193 -10.85 -5.37 4.92
N VAL A 194 -11.40 -4.34 4.29
CA VAL A 194 -10.64 -3.41 3.42
C VAL A 194 -10.72 -1.98 3.96
N MET A 195 -9.60 -1.29 4.01
CA MET A 195 -9.51 0.10 4.43
C MET A 195 -8.71 0.92 3.43
N HIS A 196 -9.33 1.94 2.84
CA HIS A 196 -8.68 2.86 1.90
C HIS A 196 -8.73 4.29 2.41
N LEU A 197 -7.55 4.89 2.59
CA LEU A 197 -7.39 6.26 3.10
C LEU A 197 -6.66 7.09 2.04
N GLY A 198 -7.38 7.99 1.40
CA GLY A 198 -6.87 8.90 0.39
C GLY A 198 -6.75 8.31 -1.01
N GLY A 199 -6.81 7.01 -1.21
CA GLY A 199 -6.77 6.39 -2.54
C GLY A 199 -6.82 4.87 -2.50
N ASP A 200 -6.91 4.26 -3.68
CA ASP A 200 -6.90 2.82 -3.88
C ASP A 200 -5.46 2.29 -3.95
N TYR A 201 -5.30 0.95 -3.92
CA TYR A 201 -3.99 0.30 -4.09
C TYR A 201 -3.29 0.77 -5.37
N GLN A 202 -2.01 1.14 -5.26
CA GLN A 202 -1.19 1.75 -6.31
C GLN A 202 -1.85 2.98 -6.97
N GLY A 203 -2.65 3.71 -6.19
CA GLY A 203 -3.37 4.91 -6.61
C GLY A 203 -4.66 4.63 -7.35
N GLY A 204 -4.76 3.55 -8.13
CA GLY A 204 -5.94 3.22 -8.93
C GLY A 204 -6.45 4.38 -9.81
N ASP A 205 -7.67 4.21 -10.33
CA ASP A 205 -8.38 5.20 -11.17
C ASP A 205 -9.41 6.04 -10.38
N GLY A 206 -9.53 5.80 -9.07
CA GLY A 206 -10.49 6.46 -8.19
C GLY A 206 -10.13 7.91 -7.85
N TYR A 207 -10.95 8.55 -7.01
CA TYR A 207 -10.60 9.85 -6.45
C TYR A 207 -9.39 9.68 -5.51
N ARG A 208 -8.37 10.54 -5.63
CA ARG A 208 -7.11 10.46 -4.87
C ARG A 208 -6.84 11.77 -4.11
N ALA A 209 -6.31 11.64 -2.92
CA ALA A 209 -5.88 12.76 -2.09
C ALA A 209 -4.58 13.36 -2.62
N THR A 210 -4.45 14.67 -2.51
CA THR A 210 -3.15 15.34 -2.68
C THR A 210 -2.30 15.20 -1.42
N THR A 211 -2.93 15.15 -0.24
CA THR A 211 -2.21 14.83 1.01
C THR A 211 -2.99 13.88 1.90
N THR A 212 -2.29 12.93 2.49
CA THR A 212 -2.84 12.05 3.53
C THR A 212 -1.94 12.07 4.76
N THR A 213 -2.50 12.42 5.91
CA THR A 213 -1.78 12.43 7.18
C THR A 213 -2.44 11.48 8.16
N VAL A 214 -1.65 10.55 8.70
CA VAL A 214 -2.07 9.60 9.73
C VAL A 214 -1.22 9.83 10.96
N SER A 215 -1.83 10.37 12.01
CA SER A 215 -1.12 10.88 13.18
C SER A 215 -0.61 9.76 14.10
N GLU A 216 0.44 10.06 14.87
CA GLU A 216 0.88 9.17 15.94
C GLU A 216 -0.26 8.86 16.92
N GLY A 217 -0.38 7.58 17.30
CA GLY A 217 -1.43 7.10 18.20
C GLY A 217 -2.74 6.70 17.51
N SER A 218 -2.96 7.03 16.23
CA SER A 218 -4.08 6.49 15.45
C SER A 218 -3.90 4.98 15.20
N ARG A 219 -5.00 4.21 15.23
CA ARG A 219 -4.97 2.75 15.06
C ARG A 219 -5.83 2.33 13.88
N LEU A 220 -5.21 1.68 12.91
CA LEU A 220 -5.85 1.11 11.74
C LEU A 220 -5.75 -0.42 11.85
N ARG A 221 -6.88 -1.13 11.92
CA ARG A 221 -6.89 -2.59 12.06
C ARG A 221 -7.70 -3.27 10.96
N ALA A 222 -7.12 -4.31 10.38
CA ALA A 222 -7.72 -5.22 9.42
C ALA A 222 -7.29 -6.65 9.77
N ASP A 223 -7.30 -7.03 11.05
CA ASP A 223 -6.80 -8.34 11.46
C ASP A 223 -7.79 -9.46 11.11
N GLY A 224 -7.25 -10.60 10.67
CA GLY A 224 -7.91 -11.89 10.86
C GLY A 224 -7.73 -12.31 12.32
N THR A 225 -8.80 -12.60 13.06
CA THR A 225 -8.68 -12.87 14.52
C THR A 225 -8.62 -14.36 14.87
N ASP A 226 -9.30 -15.22 14.11
CA ASP A 226 -9.43 -16.65 14.41
C ASP A 226 -8.81 -17.51 13.29
N ARG A 227 -9.60 -17.82 12.26
CA ARG A 227 -9.23 -18.64 11.10
C ARG A 227 -9.39 -17.83 9.82
N GLY A 228 -8.77 -16.65 9.79
CA GLY A 228 -8.92 -15.67 8.73
C GLY A 228 -7.61 -15.02 8.39
N ASP A 229 -7.46 -14.64 7.12
CA ASP A 229 -6.32 -13.86 6.68
C ASP A 229 -6.44 -12.42 7.19
N GLY A 230 -5.31 -11.73 7.33
CA GLY A 230 -5.30 -10.27 7.45
C GLY A 230 -5.91 -9.63 6.21
N GLY A 231 -6.54 -8.47 6.40
CA GLY A 231 -7.18 -7.69 5.35
C GLY A 231 -6.24 -6.72 4.64
N GLU A 232 -6.82 -5.77 3.93
CA GLU A 232 -6.10 -4.79 3.14
C GLU A 232 -6.17 -3.40 3.79
N VAL A 233 -5.04 -2.70 3.90
CA VAL A 233 -4.99 -1.31 4.34
C VAL A 233 -4.14 -0.48 3.39
N VAL A 234 -4.74 0.49 2.73
CA VAL A 234 -4.06 1.43 1.82
C VAL A 234 -4.13 2.84 2.38
N VAL A 235 -2.97 3.48 2.46
CA VAL A 235 -2.80 4.91 2.75
C VAL A 235 -2.12 5.55 1.55
N TRP A 236 -2.81 6.43 0.85
CA TRP A 236 -2.34 6.98 -0.43
C TRP A 236 -2.48 8.50 -0.50
N ALA A 237 -1.51 9.14 -1.16
CA ALA A 237 -1.65 10.49 -1.69
C ALA A 237 -0.82 10.68 -2.98
N ASP A 238 -1.31 11.47 -3.93
CA ASP A 238 -0.59 11.86 -5.14
C ASP A 238 0.55 12.85 -4.83
N GLY A 239 0.42 13.62 -3.76
CA GLY A 239 1.44 14.52 -3.26
C GLY A 239 2.21 13.89 -2.11
N VAL A 240 1.77 14.19 -0.90
CA VAL A 240 2.50 13.88 0.34
C VAL A 240 1.70 12.95 1.23
N THR A 241 2.33 11.86 1.66
CA THR A 241 1.83 11.04 2.76
C THR A 241 2.73 11.21 3.97
N ASP A 242 2.16 11.61 5.11
CA ASP A 242 2.83 11.61 6.41
C ASP A 242 2.16 10.59 7.33
N PHE A 243 2.85 9.47 7.55
CA PHE A 243 2.33 8.33 8.28
C PHE A 243 3.12 8.09 9.56
N SER A 244 2.48 8.30 10.70
CA SER A 244 3.03 8.10 12.05
C SER A 244 2.15 7.18 12.93
N GLY A 245 1.03 6.68 12.41
CA GLY A 245 0.11 5.79 13.13
C GLY A 245 0.56 4.33 13.20
N SER A 246 -0.37 3.43 13.56
CA SER A 246 -0.13 1.98 13.55
C SER A 246 -1.14 1.26 12.66
N ILE A 247 -0.67 0.35 11.79
CA ILE A 247 -1.48 -0.59 11.01
C ILE A 247 -1.27 -2.01 11.53
N SER A 248 -2.36 -2.74 11.77
CA SER A 248 -2.35 -4.18 12.03
C SER A 248 -3.21 -4.88 10.98
N ALA A 249 -2.62 -5.82 10.25
CA ALA A 249 -3.27 -6.66 9.25
C ALA A 249 -2.79 -8.11 9.44
N ARG A 250 -2.86 -8.60 10.68
CA ARG A 250 -2.31 -9.90 11.05
C ARG A 250 -3.21 -11.04 10.61
N GLY A 251 -2.60 -12.20 10.37
CA GLY A 251 -3.33 -13.46 10.19
C GLY A 251 -3.91 -13.97 11.52
N GLY A 252 -4.95 -14.79 11.41
CA GLY A 252 -5.69 -15.39 12.51
C GLY A 252 -4.82 -16.19 13.47
N SER A 253 -5.23 -16.19 14.74
CA SER A 253 -4.52 -16.89 15.82
C SER A 253 -4.48 -18.40 15.65
N GLU A 254 -5.45 -19.00 14.95
CA GLU A 254 -5.48 -20.44 14.67
C GLU A 254 -4.93 -20.80 13.29
N SER A 255 -5.20 -19.95 12.30
CA SER A 255 -4.72 -20.07 10.92
C SER A 255 -4.98 -18.77 10.15
N GLY A 256 -4.28 -18.59 9.04
CA GLY A 256 -4.49 -17.48 8.12
C GLY A 256 -3.19 -16.73 7.87
N ASN A 257 -3.08 -16.17 6.68
CA ASN A 257 -1.95 -15.38 6.26
C ASN A 257 -2.07 -13.94 6.75
N GLY A 258 -0.95 -13.21 6.79
CA GLY A 258 -0.99 -11.77 7.00
C GLY A 258 -1.55 -11.06 5.78
N GLY A 259 -2.05 -9.85 6.00
CA GLY A 259 -2.71 -9.04 4.99
C GLY A 259 -1.75 -8.22 4.13
N GLU A 260 -2.35 -7.36 3.30
CA GLU A 260 -1.65 -6.48 2.38
C GLU A 260 -1.74 -5.03 2.87
N VAL A 261 -0.58 -4.38 3.02
CA VAL A 261 -0.52 -2.99 3.48
C VAL A 261 0.24 -2.16 2.46
N GLU A 262 -0.31 -0.99 2.11
CA GLU A 262 0.38 0.02 1.31
C GLU A 262 0.36 1.37 2.03
N VAL A 263 1.52 2.02 2.10
CA VAL A 263 1.65 3.42 2.53
C VAL A 263 2.47 4.17 1.50
N SER A 264 1.80 4.97 0.69
CA SER A 264 2.39 5.60 -0.50
C SER A 264 2.09 7.08 -0.52
N GLY A 265 3.11 7.87 -0.86
CA GLY A 265 2.99 9.29 -1.17
C GLY A 265 3.76 9.53 -2.46
N LYS A 266 3.06 9.68 -3.59
CA LYS A 266 3.69 9.55 -4.90
C LYS A 266 4.85 10.52 -5.06
N GLN A 267 4.71 11.77 -4.63
CA GLN A 267 5.81 12.74 -4.65
C GLN A 267 6.73 12.57 -3.43
N GLN A 268 6.15 12.47 -2.23
CA GLN A 268 6.90 12.36 -0.99
C GLN A 268 6.19 11.46 0.03
N LEU A 269 6.97 10.58 0.66
CA LEU A 269 6.55 9.77 1.78
C LEU A 269 7.40 10.08 3.02
N SER A 270 6.72 10.38 4.11
CA SER A 270 7.27 10.46 5.46
C SER A 270 6.71 9.28 6.25
N PHE A 271 7.55 8.27 6.53
CA PHE A 271 7.13 7.01 7.12
C PHE A 271 7.79 6.79 8.49
N ARG A 272 7.01 7.03 9.57
CA ARG A 272 7.43 6.92 10.97
C ARG A 272 6.56 5.96 11.80
N GLY A 273 5.44 5.49 11.23
CA GLY A 273 4.45 4.66 11.91
C GLY A 273 4.75 3.16 11.83
N GLN A 274 4.08 2.35 12.65
CA GLN A 274 4.30 0.91 12.74
C GLN A 274 3.34 0.13 11.83
N VAL A 275 3.83 -0.97 11.25
CA VAL A 275 3.00 -1.91 10.48
C VAL A 275 3.28 -3.33 10.97
N ASP A 276 2.23 -4.10 11.21
CA ASP A 276 2.30 -5.52 11.51
C ASP A 276 1.29 -6.30 10.67
N ALA A 277 1.78 -6.98 9.65
CA ALA A 277 1.05 -7.98 8.87
C ALA A 277 1.61 -9.38 9.12
N GLY A 278 2.07 -9.68 10.33
CA GLY A 278 2.60 -11.00 10.69
C GLY A 278 1.50 -12.06 10.76
N ALA A 279 1.89 -13.33 10.58
CA ALA A 279 1.01 -14.48 10.75
C ALA A 279 1.75 -15.60 11.50
N GLU A 280 1.28 -15.95 12.69
CA GLU A 280 1.93 -16.98 13.52
C GLU A 280 1.74 -18.39 12.92
N ASN A 281 0.58 -18.63 12.32
CA ASN A 281 0.16 -19.93 11.77
C ASN A 281 -0.11 -19.87 10.25
N GLY A 282 0.54 -18.94 9.54
CA GLY A 282 0.39 -18.75 8.10
C GLY A 282 1.61 -18.06 7.48
N GLU A 283 1.49 -17.66 6.22
CA GLU A 283 2.49 -16.82 5.57
C GLU A 283 2.29 -15.37 6.02
N ALA A 284 3.36 -14.69 6.42
CA ALA A 284 3.28 -13.28 6.76
C ALA A 284 2.96 -12.43 5.52
N GLY A 285 2.22 -11.36 5.76
CA GLY A 285 1.78 -10.40 4.75
C GLY A 285 2.86 -9.42 4.33
N THR A 286 2.43 -8.36 3.64
CA THR A 286 3.31 -7.43 2.94
C THR A 286 3.10 -5.98 3.34
N LEU A 287 4.16 -5.19 3.19
CA LEU A 287 4.13 -3.74 3.21
C LEU A 287 4.73 -3.22 1.90
N LEU A 288 4.00 -2.38 1.16
CA LEU A 288 4.48 -1.62 0.02
C LEU A 288 4.65 -0.15 0.39
N LEU A 289 5.83 0.41 0.13
CA LEU A 289 6.09 1.86 0.17
C LEU A 289 6.46 2.33 -1.25
N ASP A 290 5.68 3.22 -1.86
CA ASP A 290 5.86 3.65 -3.28
C ASP A 290 5.99 5.18 -3.52
N PRO A 291 7.09 5.84 -3.12
CA PRO A 291 7.36 7.25 -3.46
C PRO A 291 8.22 7.44 -4.72
N THR A 292 8.43 8.70 -5.16
CA THR A 292 9.31 9.00 -6.32
C THR A 292 10.78 8.62 -6.05
N ASN A 293 11.27 8.92 -4.85
CA ASN A 293 12.58 8.53 -4.33
C ASN A 293 12.41 8.06 -2.89
N PHE A 294 13.29 7.18 -2.42
CA PHE A 294 13.26 6.77 -1.02
C PHE A 294 14.65 6.72 -0.39
N THR A 295 14.81 7.43 0.73
CA THR A 295 16.01 7.37 1.55
C THR A 295 15.68 6.66 2.86
N VAL A 296 16.37 5.57 3.14
CA VAL A 296 16.30 4.87 4.43
C VAL A 296 17.31 5.52 5.38
N GLY A 297 16.85 6.55 6.08
CA GLY A 297 17.58 7.20 7.16
C GLY A 297 17.43 6.44 8.49
N LEU A 298 17.89 7.06 9.58
CA LEU A 298 17.86 6.44 10.92
C LEU A 298 16.42 6.15 11.40
N GLU A 299 15.48 7.06 11.13
CA GLU A 299 14.08 6.92 11.54
C GLU A 299 13.38 5.82 10.73
N GLU A 300 13.52 5.85 9.40
CA GLU A 300 12.92 4.89 8.49
C GLU A 300 13.48 3.48 8.75
N ALA A 301 14.80 3.36 8.94
CA ALA A 301 15.42 2.07 9.28
C ALA A 301 14.88 1.49 10.59
N ALA A 302 14.70 2.31 11.63
CA ALA A 302 14.20 1.83 12.92
C ALA A 302 12.81 1.18 12.78
N VAL A 303 11.94 1.82 11.98
CA VAL A 303 10.58 1.33 11.71
C VAL A 303 10.60 0.10 10.81
N ILE A 304 11.32 0.14 9.67
CA ILE A 304 11.45 -1.02 8.76
C ILE A 304 11.99 -2.24 9.51
N ASN A 305 12.96 -2.05 10.42
CA ASN A 305 13.49 -3.12 11.24
C ASN A 305 12.42 -3.77 12.12
N TYR A 306 11.50 -2.98 12.67
CA TYR A 306 10.36 -3.51 13.43
C TYR A 306 9.43 -4.33 12.53
N VAL A 307 9.07 -3.81 11.35
CA VAL A 307 8.21 -4.49 10.36
C VAL A 307 8.83 -5.82 9.92
N LEU A 308 10.10 -5.84 9.56
CA LEU A 308 10.78 -7.08 9.18
C LEU A 308 10.82 -8.09 10.34
N ARG A 309 10.93 -7.64 11.60
CA ARG A 309 10.94 -8.51 12.78
C ARG A 309 9.58 -9.09 13.14
N SER A 310 8.47 -8.51 12.69
CA SER A 310 7.13 -9.12 12.83
C SER A 310 6.88 -10.25 11.82
N GLY A 311 7.77 -10.38 10.83
CA GLY A 311 7.63 -11.32 9.71
C GLY A 311 7.11 -10.67 8.44
N THR A 312 6.59 -9.43 8.52
CA THR A 312 6.04 -8.71 7.36
C THR A 312 7.13 -8.42 6.32
N SER A 313 6.91 -8.88 5.09
CA SER A 313 7.84 -8.61 3.99
C SER A 313 7.62 -7.20 3.45
N THR A 314 8.68 -6.43 3.31
CA THR A 314 8.61 -5.02 2.89
C THR A 314 9.13 -4.86 1.46
N THR A 315 8.40 -4.10 0.64
CA THR A 315 8.80 -3.67 -0.70
C THR A 315 8.92 -2.15 -0.70
N LEU A 316 10.12 -1.66 -1.01
CA LEU A 316 10.37 -0.26 -1.31
C LEU A 316 10.37 -0.13 -2.84
N GLN A 317 9.40 0.60 -3.38
CA GLN A 317 9.22 0.87 -4.79
C GLN A 317 9.52 2.35 -5.01
N ALA A 318 10.48 2.69 -5.85
CA ALA A 318 10.81 4.07 -6.17
C ALA A 318 10.95 4.28 -7.68
N ASP A 319 10.41 5.40 -8.18
CA ASP A 319 10.51 5.74 -9.60
C ASP A 319 11.94 6.00 -10.06
N ILE A 320 12.78 6.54 -9.17
CA ILE A 320 14.12 6.97 -9.49
C ILE A 320 15.12 6.17 -8.65
N ASP A 321 15.51 6.65 -7.46
CA ASP A 321 16.58 6.04 -6.68
C ASP A 321 16.10 5.57 -5.29
N ILE A 322 16.79 4.56 -4.77
CA ILE A 322 16.68 4.14 -3.36
C ILE A 322 18.07 4.25 -2.71
N ASP A 323 18.17 5.05 -1.65
CA ASP A 323 19.39 5.22 -0.86
C ASP A 323 19.22 4.59 0.53
N VAL A 324 20.08 3.63 0.90
CA VAL A 324 20.07 2.98 2.22
C VAL A 324 21.22 3.53 3.06
N ASP A 325 20.97 4.65 3.76
CA ASP A 325 21.95 5.39 4.56
C ASP A 325 22.11 4.84 5.98
N ALA A 326 21.06 4.20 6.50
CA ALA A 326 21.06 3.52 7.79
C ALA A 326 20.85 2.01 7.64
N ALA A 327 21.37 1.24 8.60
CA ALA A 327 21.32 -0.21 8.56
C ALA A 327 19.88 -0.74 8.65
N ILE A 328 19.48 -1.52 7.66
CA ILE A 328 18.30 -2.37 7.74
C ILE A 328 18.74 -3.68 8.41
N ASP A 329 18.30 -3.91 9.64
CA ASP A 329 18.60 -5.10 10.44
C ASP A 329 17.31 -5.74 10.97
N GLY A 330 16.70 -6.55 10.11
CA GLY A 330 15.53 -7.38 10.40
C GLY A 330 15.84 -8.62 11.24
N ARG A 331 17.02 -8.73 11.88
CA ARG A 331 17.27 -9.85 12.79
C ARG A 331 16.39 -9.75 14.02
N GLY A 332 15.72 -10.85 14.34
CA GLY A 332 14.88 -11.02 15.51
C GLY A 332 15.00 -12.43 16.08
N LEU A 333 14.09 -12.80 16.98
CA LEU A 333 14.06 -14.14 17.58
C LEU A 333 13.60 -15.22 16.59
N TYR A 334 12.77 -14.85 15.62
CA TYR A 334 12.19 -15.73 14.60
C TYR A 334 12.59 -15.28 13.20
N ALA A 335 12.33 -16.13 12.21
CA ALA A 335 12.50 -15.74 10.81
C ALA A 335 11.69 -14.47 10.53
N GLY A 336 12.35 -13.47 9.96
CA GLY A 336 11.75 -12.17 9.65
C GLY A 336 11.27 -12.09 8.21
N GLY A 337 10.61 -10.98 7.88
CA GLY A 337 10.17 -10.67 6.53
C GLY A 337 11.33 -10.48 5.56
N GLY A 338 11.03 -10.66 4.27
CA GLY A 338 11.94 -10.28 3.19
C GLY A 338 11.96 -8.77 2.95
N ILE A 339 12.98 -8.30 2.25
CA ILE A 339 13.08 -6.92 1.79
C ILE A 339 13.30 -6.92 0.27
N THR A 340 12.45 -6.18 -0.44
CA THR A 340 12.57 -5.95 -1.88
C THR A 340 12.77 -4.46 -2.12
N LEU A 341 13.84 -4.09 -2.84
CA LEU A 341 14.10 -2.73 -3.28
C LEU A 341 13.95 -2.69 -4.80
N ASN A 342 13.00 -1.90 -5.30
CA ASN A 342 12.77 -1.69 -6.72
C ASN A 342 12.99 -0.20 -7.02
N ALA A 343 14.08 0.12 -7.71
CA ALA A 343 14.37 1.48 -8.16
C ALA A 343 14.27 1.55 -9.69
N GLY A 344 13.75 2.67 -10.22
CA GLY A 344 13.78 2.91 -11.67
C GLY A 344 15.20 3.12 -12.21
N ASN A 345 16.06 3.74 -11.41
CA ASN A 345 17.46 4.00 -11.72
C ASN A 345 18.38 3.22 -10.77
N ASP A 346 18.93 3.83 -9.71
CA ASP A 346 19.99 3.24 -8.88
C ASP A 346 19.49 2.81 -7.49
N ILE A 347 20.13 1.78 -6.93
CA ILE A 347 20.04 1.41 -5.52
C ILE A 347 21.42 1.64 -4.89
N ASN A 348 21.52 2.53 -3.92
CA ASN A 348 22.79 2.82 -3.22
C ASN A 348 22.74 2.31 -1.78
N LEU A 349 23.48 1.24 -1.50
CA LEU A 349 23.62 0.67 -0.17
C LEU A 349 24.81 1.30 0.55
N ASN A 350 24.56 2.40 1.25
CA ASN A 350 25.55 3.08 2.09
C ASN A 350 25.71 2.43 3.47
N ASN A 351 24.84 1.46 3.79
CA ASN A 351 24.87 0.66 5.01
C ASN A 351 24.45 -0.81 4.77
N TYR A 352 24.51 -1.63 5.82
CA TYR A 352 24.16 -3.04 5.74
C TYR A 352 22.66 -3.28 5.56
N ILE A 353 22.34 -4.34 4.80
CA ILE A 353 21.02 -5.00 4.84
C ILE A 353 21.21 -6.39 5.45
N VAL A 354 20.49 -6.67 6.53
CA VAL A 354 20.53 -7.95 7.22
C VAL A 354 19.10 -8.39 7.52
N THR A 355 18.71 -9.54 6.98
CA THR A 355 17.43 -10.20 7.32
C THR A 355 17.70 -11.49 8.08
N ASN A 356 16.70 -11.98 8.84
CA ASN A 356 16.76 -13.31 9.45
C ASN A 356 15.94 -14.30 8.61
N ASN A 357 16.56 -14.89 7.59
CA ASN A 357 15.91 -15.83 6.67
C ASN A 357 14.74 -15.24 5.86
N GLY A 358 14.72 -13.91 5.69
CA GLY A 358 13.87 -13.22 4.72
C GLY A 358 14.62 -13.03 3.40
N ALA A 359 13.98 -13.26 2.26
CA ALA A 359 14.62 -13.06 0.96
C ALA A 359 15.01 -11.58 0.77
N VAL A 360 16.12 -11.33 0.07
CA VAL A 360 16.53 -9.98 -0.31
C VAL A 360 16.52 -9.87 -1.83
N ASN A 361 15.72 -8.96 -2.37
CA ASN A 361 15.65 -8.69 -3.80
C ASN A 361 16.04 -7.23 -4.06
N LEU A 362 17.03 -6.99 -4.91
CA LEU A 362 17.50 -5.66 -5.28
C LEU A 362 17.37 -5.50 -6.79
N ASN A 363 16.45 -4.64 -7.24
CA ASN A 363 16.10 -4.46 -8.64
C ASN A 363 16.29 -2.99 -9.04
N ALA A 364 17.38 -2.69 -9.74
CA ALA A 364 17.65 -1.40 -10.35
C ALA A 364 17.31 -1.47 -11.84
N SER A 365 16.18 -0.90 -12.27
CA SER A 365 15.60 -1.17 -13.60
C SER A 365 16.48 -0.68 -14.75
N ALA A 366 16.94 0.57 -14.69
CA ALA A 366 17.84 1.16 -15.68
C ALA A 366 19.29 1.27 -15.17
N GLY A 367 19.48 1.44 -13.86
CA GLY A 367 20.77 1.73 -13.24
C GLY A 367 21.44 0.52 -12.62
N THR A 368 22.12 0.77 -11.51
CA THR A 368 23.06 -0.10 -10.82
C THR A 368 22.65 -0.34 -9.37
N VAL A 369 23.17 -1.42 -8.80
CA VAL A 369 23.15 -1.64 -7.35
C VAL A 369 24.56 -1.40 -6.84
N ASN A 370 24.74 -0.30 -6.11
CA ASN A 370 26.01 0.12 -5.55
C ASN A 370 26.06 -0.25 -4.07
N VAL A 371 27.17 -0.82 -3.62
CA VAL A 371 27.37 -1.13 -2.19
C VAL A 371 28.64 -0.45 -1.73
N ALA A 372 28.52 0.40 -0.70
CA ALA A 372 29.64 1.16 -0.18
C ALA A 372 30.70 0.23 0.44
N SER A 373 31.96 0.70 0.45
CA SER A 373 33.09 -0.08 0.96
C SER A 373 32.86 -0.53 2.41
N GLY A 374 33.05 -1.83 2.65
CA GLY A 374 32.83 -2.45 3.97
C GLY A 374 31.39 -2.79 4.29
N GLN A 375 30.41 -2.44 3.45
CA GLN A 375 28.99 -2.80 3.61
C GLN A 375 28.66 -4.13 2.94
N GLY A 376 27.46 -4.65 3.16
CA GLY A 376 27.03 -5.93 2.61
C GLY A 376 25.57 -6.27 2.86
N VAL A 377 25.14 -7.36 2.23
CA VAL A 377 23.76 -7.85 2.28
C VAL A 377 23.77 -9.30 2.76
N TYR A 378 22.95 -9.60 3.77
CA TYR A 378 22.92 -10.87 4.47
C TYR A 378 21.48 -11.35 4.61
N SER A 379 21.18 -12.58 4.17
CA SER A 379 19.81 -13.13 4.20
C SER A 379 19.66 -14.45 4.94
N GLY A 380 20.71 -14.90 5.65
CA GLY A 380 20.71 -16.19 6.33
C GLY A 380 20.51 -17.34 5.34
N THR A 381 19.42 -18.10 5.48
CA THR A 381 19.06 -19.24 4.60
C THR A 381 18.10 -18.89 3.46
N ALA A 382 17.70 -17.62 3.32
CA ALA A 382 16.85 -17.17 2.20
C ALA A 382 17.70 -16.71 1.01
N PRO A 383 17.19 -16.77 -0.23
CA PRO A 383 17.96 -16.33 -1.40
C PRO A 383 18.24 -14.83 -1.40
N ILE A 384 19.28 -14.45 -2.15
CA ILE A 384 19.53 -13.06 -2.54
C ILE A 384 19.46 -12.99 -4.06
N ALA A 385 18.66 -12.07 -4.59
CA ALA A 385 18.59 -11.78 -6.02
C ALA A 385 18.92 -10.30 -6.28
N VAL A 386 19.83 -10.05 -7.21
CA VAL A 386 20.21 -8.71 -7.65
C VAL A 386 20.04 -8.62 -9.15
N THR A 387 19.25 -7.66 -9.61
CA THR A 387 18.99 -7.39 -11.02
C THR A 387 19.29 -5.93 -11.32
N THR A 388 20.15 -5.68 -12.32
CA THR A 388 20.50 -4.32 -12.75
C THR A 388 20.23 -4.10 -14.24
N GLY A 389 19.86 -2.86 -14.59
CA GLY A 389 19.79 -2.35 -15.96
C GLY A 389 21.18 -2.10 -16.54
N ALA A 390 22.14 -1.70 -15.71
CA ALA A 390 23.51 -1.41 -16.08
C ALA A 390 24.49 -2.45 -15.49
N GLY A 391 25.79 -2.12 -15.46
CA GLY A 391 26.82 -3.00 -14.93
C GLY A 391 26.63 -3.29 -13.44
N LEU A 392 26.94 -4.50 -13.02
CA LEU A 392 26.89 -4.94 -11.64
C LEU A 392 28.30 -5.29 -11.18
N ILE A 393 28.76 -4.64 -10.11
CA ILE A 393 29.97 -5.03 -9.39
C ILE A 393 29.52 -5.80 -8.16
N ASN A 394 30.03 -7.01 -8.00
CA ASN A 394 29.68 -7.85 -6.87
C ASN A 394 30.16 -7.19 -5.58
N ALA A 395 29.28 -7.17 -4.60
CA ALA A 395 29.56 -6.78 -3.22
C ALA A 395 29.47 -8.00 -2.31
N PRO A 396 29.70 -7.86 -0.99
CA PRO A 396 29.45 -8.93 -0.02
C PRO A 396 27.96 -9.30 0.06
N PHE A 397 27.47 -10.13 -0.86
CA PHE A 397 26.17 -10.79 -0.81
C PHE A 397 26.33 -12.17 -0.18
N ILE A 398 25.81 -12.35 1.05
CA ILE A 398 26.03 -13.56 1.85
C ILE A 398 24.70 -14.24 2.14
N THR A 399 24.54 -15.42 1.56
CA THR A 399 23.40 -16.31 1.76
C THR A 399 23.85 -17.77 1.81
N ALA A 400 23.16 -18.60 2.60
CA ALA A 400 23.28 -20.05 2.58
C ALA A 400 22.41 -20.72 1.48
N ASN A 401 21.70 -19.91 0.68
CA ASN A 401 20.82 -20.32 -0.41
C ASN A 401 21.33 -19.75 -1.75
N THR A 402 20.46 -19.65 -2.75
CA THR A 402 20.81 -19.19 -4.09
C THR A 402 21.15 -17.70 -4.05
N LEU A 403 22.33 -17.35 -4.57
CA LEU A 403 22.70 -15.99 -4.95
C LEU A 403 22.52 -15.85 -6.47
N THR A 404 21.63 -14.96 -6.89
CA THR A 404 21.40 -14.64 -8.30
C THR A 404 21.86 -13.22 -8.59
N LEU A 405 22.77 -13.07 -9.56
CA LEU A 405 23.27 -11.77 -10.02
C LEU A 405 22.99 -11.65 -11.51
N THR A 406 22.16 -10.66 -11.88
CA THR A 406 21.71 -10.44 -13.25
C THR A 406 21.98 -9.00 -13.66
N SER A 407 22.58 -8.81 -14.82
CA SER A 407 22.68 -7.51 -15.49
C SER A 407 22.06 -7.63 -16.88
N SER A 408 21.11 -6.77 -17.21
CA SER A 408 20.37 -6.80 -18.47
C SER A 408 20.95 -5.90 -19.57
N GLY A 409 21.69 -4.84 -19.20
CA GLY A 409 22.34 -3.91 -20.14
C GLY A 409 23.84 -3.69 -19.91
N GLY A 410 24.45 -4.34 -18.92
CA GLY A 410 25.90 -4.25 -18.63
C GLY A 410 26.60 -5.59 -18.40
N SER A 411 27.72 -5.56 -17.67
CA SER A 411 28.48 -6.73 -17.25
C SER A 411 28.24 -7.06 -15.77
N VAL A 412 28.27 -8.34 -15.40
CA VAL A 412 28.44 -8.76 -13.99
C VAL A 412 29.92 -8.99 -13.72
N THR A 413 30.51 -8.20 -12.81
CA THR A 413 31.91 -8.31 -12.36
C THR A 413 31.93 -8.89 -10.96
N ILE A 414 32.66 -9.99 -10.76
CA ILE A 414 32.88 -10.59 -9.44
C ILE A 414 34.38 -10.46 -9.14
N ASP A 415 34.74 -9.45 -8.36
CA ASP A 415 36.12 -9.13 -7.95
C ASP A 415 36.41 -9.48 -6.47
N GLU A 416 35.39 -9.86 -5.72
CA GLU A 416 35.48 -10.42 -4.37
C GLU A 416 35.13 -11.92 -4.34
N ALA A 417 35.59 -12.62 -3.29
CA ALA A 417 35.31 -14.05 -3.13
C ALA A 417 33.85 -14.29 -2.71
N ILE A 418 33.14 -15.15 -3.46
CA ILE A 418 31.85 -15.69 -3.03
C ILE A 418 32.12 -16.68 -1.89
N SER A 419 31.85 -16.27 -0.65
CA SER A 419 32.10 -17.09 0.53
C SER A 419 30.91 -17.99 0.83
N ALA A 420 31.13 -19.31 0.89
CA ALA A 420 30.11 -20.24 1.35
C ALA A 420 30.11 -20.31 2.89
N SER A 421 29.01 -19.93 3.52
CA SER A 421 28.86 -19.96 4.99
C SER A 421 28.97 -21.36 5.60
N ASN A 422 28.77 -22.42 4.81
CA ASN A 422 28.64 -23.81 5.29
C ASN A 422 29.75 -24.75 4.80
N GLY A 423 30.85 -24.25 4.22
CA GLY A 423 31.95 -25.09 3.72
C GLY A 423 31.59 -26.00 2.53
N ARG A 424 30.38 -25.86 1.97
CA ARG A 424 29.97 -26.47 0.70
C ARG A 424 30.59 -25.66 -0.44
N GLY A 425 31.21 -26.31 -1.41
CA GLY A 425 31.84 -25.62 -2.54
C GLY A 425 30.85 -24.71 -3.29
N VAL A 426 31.36 -23.64 -3.88
CA VAL A 426 30.56 -22.71 -4.71
C VAL A 426 30.37 -23.31 -6.10
N ALA A 427 29.12 -23.47 -6.53
CA ALA A 427 28.80 -23.80 -7.92
C ALA A 427 28.42 -22.53 -8.68
N ILE A 428 29.16 -22.19 -9.73
CA ILE A 428 28.90 -21.01 -10.56
C ILE A 428 28.26 -21.48 -11.88
N PHE A 429 27.05 -21.01 -12.14
CA PHE A 429 26.36 -21.19 -13.42
C PHE A 429 26.31 -19.84 -14.13
N ALA A 430 26.95 -19.73 -15.30
CA ALA A 430 26.88 -18.54 -16.13
C ALA A 430 26.07 -18.85 -17.40
N LYS A 431 24.96 -18.13 -17.59
CA LYS A 431 24.16 -18.17 -18.82
C LYS A 431 24.27 -16.82 -19.51
N VAL A 432 24.68 -16.82 -20.78
CA VAL A 432 24.72 -15.61 -21.62
C VAL A 432 23.86 -15.85 -22.84
N CYS A 433 22.92 -14.94 -23.08
CA CYS A 433 22.11 -14.91 -24.29
C CYS A 433 22.76 -13.94 -25.28
N PHE A 434 23.30 -14.50 -26.36
CA PHE A 434 23.81 -13.70 -27.48
C PHE A 434 22.65 -13.29 -28.39
N GLY A 435 22.60 -12.03 -28.82
CA GLY A 435 21.64 -11.58 -29.84
C GLY A 435 21.99 -12.11 -31.25
N HIS A 436 21.38 -11.56 -32.30
CA HIS A 436 21.83 -11.78 -33.69
C HIS A 436 22.85 -10.71 -34.09
N PRO A 437 24.17 -10.88 -33.85
CA PRO A 437 25.15 -9.92 -34.33
C PRO A 437 25.18 -9.87 -35.86
N SER A 438 25.46 -8.69 -36.42
CA SER A 438 25.96 -8.57 -37.79
C SER A 438 27.13 -9.55 -38.00
N PRO A 439 27.30 -10.17 -39.20
CA PRO A 439 28.41 -11.08 -39.50
C PRO A 439 29.81 -10.54 -39.20
N SER A 440 29.95 -9.22 -39.02
CA SER A 440 31.19 -8.51 -38.69
C SER A 440 31.49 -8.39 -37.18
N LYS A 441 30.56 -8.75 -36.28
CA LYS A 441 30.71 -8.58 -34.83
C LYS A 441 30.86 -9.93 -34.12
N GLN A 442 31.99 -10.14 -33.44
CA GLN A 442 32.18 -11.29 -32.55
C GLN A 442 31.59 -10.98 -31.17
N GLN A 443 30.77 -11.89 -30.63
CA GLN A 443 30.36 -11.88 -29.23
C GLN A 443 31.19 -12.95 -28.49
N LYS A 444 31.92 -12.57 -27.44
CA LYS A 444 32.83 -13.45 -26.70
C LYS A 444 32.37 -13.60 -25.25
N LEU A 445 32.23 -14.84 -24.78
CA LEU A 445 32.08 -15.15 -23.36
C LEU A 445 33.45 -15.45 -22.77
N ASN A 446 34.00 -14.52 -21.99
CA ASN A 446 35.21 -14.74 -21.20
C ASN A 446 34.79 -15.05 -19.76
N ALA A 447 34.73 -16.32 -19.39
CA ALA A 447 34.51 -16.73 -18.00
C ALA A 447 35.82 -17.28 -17.42
N THR A 448 36.38 -16.60 -16.42
CA THR A 448 37.57 -17.06 -15.69
C THR A 448 37.15 -17.36 -14.25
N VAL A 449 37.20 -18.62 -13.83
CA VAL A 449 36.86 -19.04 -12.48
C VAL A 449 38.14 -19.40 -11.72
N TYR A 450 38.45 -18.66 -10.67
CA TYR A 450 39.53 -19.00 -9.74
C TYR A 450 38.92 -19.64 -8.48
N ALA A 451 38.90 -20.98 -8.43
CA ALA A 451 38.47 -21.71 -7.24
C ALA A 451 39.68 -21.99 -6.33
N CYS A 452 39.71 -21.42 -5.13
CA CYS A 452 40.69 -21.78 -4.09
C CYS A 452 40.02 -22.69 -3.04
N GLY A 453 40.64 -23.83 -2.72
CA GLY A 453 40.17 -24.76 -1.67
C GLY A 453 39.62 -26.13 -2.11
N ALA A 454 39.72 -26.53 -3.38
CA ALA A 454 39.37 -27.90 -3.76
C ALA A 454 40.41 -28.92 -3.22
N PRO A 455 40.02 -29.99 -2.49
CA PRO A 455 40.88 -31.15 -2.38
C PRO A 455 41.14 -31.70 -3.79
N THR A 456 42.34 -32.23 -3.99
CA THR A 456 43.01 -32.62 -5.24
C THR A 456 42.19 -33.46 -6.24
N VAL A 457 41.11 -32.92 -6.82
CA VAL A 457 40.33 -33.55 -7.90
C VAL A 457 39.84 -32.47 -8.88
N LEU A 458 40.78 -31.74 -9.47
CA LEU A 458 40.56 -31.06 -10.74
C LEU A 458 40.77 -32.10 -11.85
N ARG A 459 39.76 -32.95 -12.08
CA ARG A 459 39.68 -33.77 -13.29
C ARG A 459 38.60 -33.18 -14.21
N THR A 460 39.09 -32.57 -15.29
CA THR A 460 38.40 -32.42 -16.59
C THR A 460 37.40 -31.26 -16.72
N LEU A 461 37.92 -30.03 -16.79
CA LEU A 461 37.24 -28.87 -17.42
C LEU A 461 37.96 -28.42 -18.70
N ARG A 462 38.52 -29.37 -19.48
CA ARG A 462 39.27 -29.04 -20.71
C ARG A 462 38.62 -29.43 -22.04
N ASN A 463 37.46 -30.11 -22.07
CA ASN A 463 36.95 -30.68 -23.34
C ASN A 463 35.50 -30.33 -23.77
N HIS A 464 34.75 -29.49 -23.06
CA HIS A 464 33.37 -29.17 -23.48
C HIS A 464 33.16 -27.79 -24.12
N LEU A 465 34.18 -26.93 -24.16
CA LEU A 465 34.06 -25.61 -24.81
C LEU A 465 34.33 -25.62 -26.33
N PHE A 466 34.85 -26.72 -26.89
CA PHE A 466 35.21 -26.81 -28.32
C PHE A 466 34.25 -27.65 -29.18
N ALA A 467 33.22 -28.27 -28.62
CA ALA A 467 32.35 -29.18 -29.38
C ALA A 467 31.09 -28.54 -30.01
N ALA A 468 30.82 -27.26 -29.78
CA ALA A 468 29.59 -26.60 -30.28
C ALA A 468 29.81 -25.61 -31.44
N LEU A 469 31.01 -25.54 -32.01
CA LEU A 469 31.35 -24.61 -33.12
C LEU A 469 31.72 -25.30 -34.43
N HIS A 470 31.39 -26.58 -34.61
CA HIS A 470 31.55 -27.29 -35.89
C HIS A 470 30.25 -28.03 -36.25
N ASN A 471 29.26 -27.28 -36.73
CA ASN A 471 28.22 -27.80 -37.63
C ASN A 471 27.39 -26.62 -38.20
N SER A 472 27.90 -25.95 -39.23
CA SER A 472 27.07 -25.36 -40.32
C SER A 472 27.92 -24.62 -41.37
N LEU A 473 28.92 -25.26 -41.99
CA LEU A 473 29.57 -24.71 -43.19
C LEU A 473 30.05 -25.85 -44.09
N SER A 474 29.12 -26.49 -44.80
CA SER A 474 29.39 -27.18 -46.08
C SER A 474 28.07 -27.60 -46.74
N ASP A 475 27.51 -26.74 -47.60
CA ASP A 475 27.19 -27.14 -48.99
C ASP A 475 26.49 -26.00 -49.72
N SER A 476 27.29 -25.25 -50.47
CA SER A 476 26.88 -24.69 -51.76
C SER A 476 28.12 -24.30 -52.55
N THR A 477 28.60 -25.24 -53.37
CA THR A 477 29.50 -24.93 -54.49
C THR A 477 28.72 -24.78 -55.80
N PRO A 478 29.26 -24.02 -56.76
CA PRO A 478 28.48 -23.34 -57.80
C PRO A 478 28.44 -24.10 -59.12
N THR A 479 27.36 -23.89 -59.88
CA THR A 479 27.32 -23.77 -61.36
C THR A 479 26.11 -22.95 -61.75
#